data_AF-A0A529JPC3-F1
#
_entry.id   AF-A0A529JPC3-F1
#
_cell.length_a   1.000
_cell.length_b   1.000
_cell.length_c   1.000
_cell.angle_alpha   90.00
_cell.angle_beta   90.00
_cell.angle_gamma   90.00
#
_symmetry.space_group_name_H-M   'P 1'
#
loop_
_entity.id
_entity.type
_entity.pdbx_description
1 polymer ?
#
loop_
_entity_poly.entity_id
_entity_poly.type
_entity_poly.pdbx_seq_one_letter_code
_entity_poly.pdbx_strand_id
1 'polypeptide(L)'
;IGAAKRNVVASGNPEHLEFSIPADDGVRWFQLWVDADHDDGGAVQGVVTTMVETTEQKRREQTLKTLLREVSHRSKNLLAIIQSIATQT
;
A
#
# COMPACT_ATOMS: atom_id res chain seq x y z
N ILE A 1 0.85 8.46 -14.75
CA ILE A 1 -0.41 9.25 -14.61
C ILE A 1 -1.00 9.65 -15.96
N GLY A 2 -0.26 10.33 -16.85
CA GLY A 2 -0.82 10.81 -18.13
C GLY A 2 -1.39 9.71 -19.05
N ALA A 3 -0.79 8.52 -19.06
CA ALA A 3 -1.33 7.38 -19.81
C ALA A 3 -2.67 6.89 -19.22
N ALA A 4 -2.75 6.73 -17.89
CA ALA A 4 -3.97 6.34 -17.19
C ALA A 4 -5.13 7.29 -17.49
N LYS A 5 -4.90 8.62 -17.42
CA LYS A 5 -5.93 9.61 -17.79
C LYS A 5 -6.44 9.42 -19.22
N ARG A 6 -5.55 9.19 -20.20
CA ARG A 6 -5.96 8.97 -21.59
C ARG A 6 -6.76 7.68 -21.76
N ASN A 7 -6.38 6.61 -21.06
CA ASN A 7 -7.11 5.35 -21.12
C ASN A 7 -8.51 5.47 -20.52
N VAL A 8 -8.65 6.16 -19.38
CA VAL A 8 -9.95 6.42 -18.74
C VAL A 8 -10.83 7.29 -19.64
N VAL A 9 -10.27 8.31 -20.29
CA VAL A 9 -11.00 9.11 -21.29
C VAL A 9 -11.46 8.25 -22.47
N ALA A 10 -10.61 7.37 -22.98
CA ALA A 10 -10.91 6.57 -24.16
C ALA A 10 -11.89 5.42 -23.87
N SER A 11 -11.88 4.88 -22.66
CA SER A 11 -12.64 3.67 -22.30
C SER A 11 -13.83 3.92 -21.39
N GLY A 12 -13.87 5.05 -20.68
CA GLY A 12 -14.82 5.32 -19.59
C GLY A 12 -14.56 4.49 -18.31
N ASN A 13 -13.67 3.50 -18.36
CA ASN A 13 -13.38 2.62 -17.24
C ASN A 13 -12.39 3.26 -16.28
N PRO A 14 -12.60 3.17 -14.96
CA PRO A 14 -11.67 3.73 -13.98
C PRO A 14 -10.35 2.96 -13.95
N GLU A 15 -9.26 3.68 -13.70
CA GLU A 15 -7.93 3.10 -13.47
C GLU A 15 -7.41 3.41 -12.08
N HIS A 16 -6.79 2.41 -11.46
CA HIS A 16 -6.12 2.54 -10.18
C HIS A 16 -4.63 2.22 -10.31
N LEU A 17 -3.79 3.08 -9.76
CA LEU A 17 -2.34 2.94 -9.82
C LEU A 17 -1.71 3.22 -8.45
N GLU A 18 -0.74 2.39 -8.08
CA GLU A 18 0.17 2.70 -6.99
C GLU A 18 1.54 3.05 -7.57
N PHE A 19 2.15 4.11 -7.06
CA PHE A 19 3.50 4.48 -7.45
C PHE A 19 4.25 5.14 -6.31
N SER A 20 5.57 5.20 -6.47
CA SER A 20 6.46 5.79 -5.49
C SER A 20 7.31 6.88 -6.11
N ILE A 21 7.53 7.97 -5.36
CA ILE A 21 8.40 9.08 -5.76
C ILE A 21 9.57 9.15 -4.76
N PRO A 22 10.83 9.27 -5.23
CA PRO A 22 11.94 9.64 -4.37
C PRO A 22 11.71 11.02 -3.72
N ALA A 23 12.01 11.12 -2.43
CA ALA A 23 11.95 12.36 -1.66
C ALA A 23 13.20 12.48 -0.77
N ASP A 24 13.45 13.66 -0.22
CA ASP A 24 14.61 13.90 0.64
C ASP A 24 14.63 12.98 1.88
N ASP A 25 13.45 12.56 2.35
CA ASP A 25 13.25 11.65 3.49
C ASP A 25 13.03 10.17 3.07
N GLY A 26 13.43 9.81 1.85
CA GLY A 26 13.37 8.45 1.33
C GLY A 26 12.38 8.30 0.19
N VAL A 27 11.33 7.49 0.37
CA VAL A 27 10.36 7.18 -0.68
C VAL A 27 8.96 7.51 -0.21
N ARG A 28 8.23 8.31 -1.00
CA ARG A 28 6.81 8.58 -0.78
C ARG A 28 5.96 7.69 -1.67
N TRP A 29 4.90 7.15 -1.10
CA TRP A 29 3.98 6.24 -1.76
C TRP A 29 2.65 6.92 -1.99
N PHE A 30 2.13 6.77 -3.20
CA PHE A 30 0.86 7.34 -3.59
C PHE A 30 -0.03 6.28 -4.20
N GLN A 31 -1.30 6.33 -3.82
CA GLN A 31 -2.38 5.64 -4.49
C GLN A 31 -3.18 6.65 -5.29
N LEU A 32 -3.45 6.30 -6.54
CA LEU A 32 -4.11 7.13 -7.52
C LEU A 32 -5.33 6.41 -8.06
N TRP A 33 -6.47 7.08 -8.02
CA TRP A 33 -7.68 6.70 -8.73
C TRP A 33 -7.94 7.72 -9.82
N VAL A 34 -8.26 7.24 -11.01
CA VAL A 34 -8.64 8.05 -12.14
C VAL A 34 -9.99 7.52 -12.62
N ASP A 35 -11.01 8.37 -12.52
CA ASP A 35 -12.40 8.04 -12.84
C ASP A 35 -12.87 8.94 -13.99
N ALA A 36 -13.68 8.38 -14.89
CA ALA A 36 -14.28 9.15 -15.97
C ALA A 36 -15.43 10.01 -15.42
N ASP A 37 -15.40 11.30 -15.75
CA ASP A 37 -16.51 12.21 -15.49
C ASP A 37 -17.41 12.24 -16.72
N HIS A 38 -18.69 11.95 -16.52
CA HIS A 38 -19.67 11.83 -17.59
C HIS A 38 -20.61 13.03 -17.58
N ASP A 39 -20.97 13.52 -18.77
CA ASP A 39 -22.03 14.50 -18.91
C ASP A 39 -23.44 13.86 -18.75
N ASP A 40 -24.48 14.69 -18.79
CA ASP A 40 -25.88 14.24 -18.71
C ASP A 40 -26.27 13.28 -19.87
N GLY A 41 -25.50 13.27 -20.96
CA GLY A 41 -25.68 12.39 -22.11
C GLY A 41 -24.92 11.06 -22.01
N GLY A 42 -24.15 10.85 -20.93
CA GLY A 42 -23.32 9.66 -20.72
C GLY A 42 -22.01 9.65 -21.51
N ALA A 43 -21.62 10.77 -22.13
CA ALA A 43 -20.32 10.90 -22.78
C ALA A 43 -19.26 11.34 -21.76
N VAL A 44 -18.03 10.84 -21.90
CA VAL A 44 -16.92 11.26 -21.03
C VAL A 44 -16.55 12.71 -21.33
N GLN A 45 -16.86 13.62 -20.41
CA GLN A 45 -16.54 15.04 -20.50
C GLN A 45 -15.20 15.37 -19.83
N GLY A 46 -14.67 14.49 -18.99
CA GLY A 46 -13.43 14.72 -18.27
C GLY A 46 -12.95 13.53 -17.44
N VAL A 47 -11.98 13.80 -16.57
CA VAL A 47 -11.52 12.83 -15.58
C VAL A 47 -11.41 13.47 -14.21
N VAL A 48 -11.90 12.77 -13.20
CA VAL A 48 -11.62 13.07 -11.80
C VAL A 48 -10.43 12.23 -11.38
N THR A 49 -9.54 12.82 -10.58
CA THR A 49 -8.36 12.11 -10.10
C THR A 49 -8.22 12.32 -8.61
N THR A 50 -8.19 11.23 -7.86
CA THR A 50 -7.92 11.24 -6.42
C THR A 50 -6.53 10.69 -6.19
N MET A 51 -5.68 11.45 -5.51
CA MET A 51 -4.34 11.01 -5.12
C MET A 51 -4.22 11.06 -3.61
N VAL A 52 -3.92 9.91 -3.01
CA VAL A 52 -3.75 9.78 -1.56
C VAL A 52 -2.32 9.35 -1.29
N GLU A 53 -1.62 10.09 -0.45
CA GLU A 53 -0.31 9.68 0.05
C GLU A 53 -0.50 8.58 1.11
N THR A 54 0.14 7.43 0.90
CA THR A 54 0.07 6.25 1.78
C THR A 54 1.42 5.93 2.41
N THR A 55 2.38 6.85 2.35
CA THR A 55 3.76 6.67 2.87
C THR A 55 3.78 6.24 4.33
N GLU A 56 3.12 7.01 5.18
CA GLU A 56 3.08 6.76 6.62
C GLU A 56 2.38 5.45 6.97
N GLN A 57 1.32 5.11 6.24
CA GLN A 57 0.63 3.84 6.42
C GLN A 57 1.57 2.67 6.11
N LYS A 58 2.24 2.68 4.94
CA LYS A 58 3.18 1.62 4.56
C LYS A 58 4.36 1.51 5.54
N ARG A 59 4.91 2.64 6.02
CA ARG A 59 5.96 2.66 7.05
C ARG A 59 5.49 1.97 8.33
N ARG A 60 4.29 2.29 8.82
CA ARG A 60 3.71 1.65 10.01
C ARG A 60 3.51 0.15 9.80
N GLU A 61 2.97 -0.25 8.66
CA GLU A 61 2.78 -1.67 8.32
C GLU A 61 4.11 -2.45 8.29
N GLN A 62 5.17 -1.86 7.74
CA GLN A 62 6.50 -2.46 7.72
C GLN A 62 7.11 -2.58 9.12
N THR A 63 6.99 -1.55 9.95
CA THR A 63 7.42 -1.59 11.35
C THR A 63 6.68 -2.67 12.12
N LEU A 64 5.35 -2.75 12.00
CA LEU A 64 4.54 -3.78 12.65
C LEU A 64 4.94 -5.19 12.21
N LYS A 65 5.12 -5.43 10.91
CA LYS A 65 5.58 -6.73 10.38
C LYS A 65 6.94 -7.13 10.96
N THR A 66 7.83 -6.17 11.13
CA THR A 66 9.17 -6.41 11.68
C THR A 66 9.10 -6.78 13.16
N LEU A 67 8.35 -6.01 13.94
CA LEU A 67 8.15 -6.27 15.37
C LEU A 67 7.47 -7.63 15.61
N LEU A 68 6.44 -7.97 14.83
CA LEU A 68 5.77 -9.27 14.95
C LEU A 68 6.73 -10.44 14.66
N ARG A 69 7.59 -10.31 13.64
CA ARG A 69 8.60 -11.32 13.33
C ARG A 69 9.57 -11.49 14.49
N GLU A 70 10.04 -10.38 15.06
CA GLU A 70 10.97 -10.39 16.18
C GLU A 70 10.37 -11.02 17.44
N VAL A 71 9.13 -10.64 17.79
CA VAL A 71 8.42 -11.22 18.93
C VAL A 71 8.25 -12.73 18.73
N SER A 72 7.78 -13.16 17.56
CA SER A 72 7.60 -14.60 17.26
C SER A 72 8.92 -15.37 17.39
N HIS A 73 10.01 -14.82 16.87
CA HIS A 73 11.33 -15.42 17.01
C HIS A 73 11.74 -15.54 18.49
N ARG A 74 11.60 -14.47 19.28
CA ARG A 74 11.93 -14.48 20.71
C ARG A 74 11.05 -15.44 21.52
N SER A 75 9.76 -15.55 21.18
CA SER A 75 8.84 -16.53 21.80
C SER A 75 9.27 -17.97 21.54
N LYS A 76 9.69 -18.30 20.31
CA LYS A 76 10.23 -19.63 19.98
C LYS A 76 11.48 -19.95 20.79
N ASN A 77 12.38 -18.97 20.93
CA ASN A 77 13.59 -19.15 21.73
C ASN A 77 13.26 -19.42 23.20
N LEU A 78 12.35 -18.64 23.79
CA LEU A 78 11.94 -18.83 25.17
C LEU A 78 11.27 -20.19 25.38
N LEU A 79 10.39 -20.61 24.46
CA LEU A 79 9.76 -21.92 24.52
C LEU A 79 10.79 -23.05 24.48
N ALA A 80 11.78 -22.96 23.59
CA ALA A 80 12.86 -23.94 23.50
C ALA A 80 13.66 -24.04 24.80
N ILE A 81 13.92 -22.91 25.47
CA ILE A 81 14.58 -22.88 26.79
C ILE A 81 13.71 -23.57 27.85
N ILE A 82 12.42 -23.23 27.92
CA ILE A 82 11.48 -23.84 28.89
C ILE A 82 11.40 -25.35 28.66
N GLN A 83 11.28 -25.79 27.40
CA GLN A 83 11.28 -27.21 27.05
C GLN A 83 12.59 -27.87 27.48
N SER A 84 13.75 -27.26 27.22
CA SER A 84 15.05 -27.82 27.62
C SER A 84 15.15 -28.03 29.14
N ILE A 85 14.62 -27.10 29.94
CA ILE A 85 14.60 -27.23 31.41
C ILE A 85 13.64 -28.36 31.83
N ALA A 86 12.43 -28.39 31.26
CA ALA A 86 11.42 -29.39 31.59
C ALA A 86 11.81 -30.82 31.17
N THR A 87 12.67 -30.98 30.16
CA THR A 87 13.19 -32.30 29.74
C THR A 87 14.42 -32.74 30.55
N GLN A 88 14.96 -31.88 31.42
CA GLN A 88 16.17 -32.14 32.21
C GLN A 88 15.86 -32.55 33.67
N THR A 89 14.58 -32.69 34.02
CA THR A 89 14.06 -33.30 35.26
C THR A 89 13.33 -34.59 34.94
#